data_AF-A0A432STB0-F1
#
_entry.id   AF-A0A432STB0-F1
#
_cell.length_a   1.000
_cell.length_b   1.000
_cell.length_c   1.000
_cell.angle_alpha   90.00
_cell.angle_beta   90.00
_cell.angle_gamma   90.00
#
_symmetry.space_group_name_H-M   'P 1'
#
loop_
_entity.id
_entity.type
_entity.pdbx_description
1 polymer ?
#
loop_
_entity_poly.entity_id
_entity_poly.type
_entity_poly.pdbx_seq_one_letter_code
_entity_poly.pdbx_strand_id
1 'polypeptide(L)' 'MKTDHEKVEKLQKAVKEAEHLTPEEKSITLEKIAEWKLEDKAFSLLPLELEKLSEKIVPILEEIGLA' A
#
# COMPACT_ATOMS: atom_id res chain seq x y z
N MET A 1 -4.19 -9.15 17.60
CA MET A 1 -3.62 -8.10 16.74
C MET A 1 -3.41 -8.71 15.37
N LYS A 2 -3.94 -8.09 14.31
CA LYS A 2 -3.54 -8.46 12.94
C LYS A 2 -2.09 -8.02 12.75
N THR A 3 -1.22 -8.95 12.40
CA THR A 3 0.21 -8.67 12.24
C THR A 3 0.42 -7.72 11.06
N ASP A 4 1.50 -6.94 11.06
CA ASP A 4 1.79 -6.00 9.98
C ASP A 4 1.87 -6.70 8.61
N HIS A 5 2.26 -7.98 8.61
CA HIS A 5 2.24 -8.85 7.44
C HIS A 5 0.84 -9.01 6.81
N GLU A 6 -0.20 -9.26 7.60
CA GLU A 6 -1.58 -9.40 7.08
C GLU A 6 -2.11 -8.10 6.48
N LYS A 7 -1.72 -6.96 7.05
CA LYS A 7 -2.11 -5.64 6.53
C LYS A 7 -1.42 -5.35 5.21
N VAL A 8 -0.14 -5.70 5.09
CA VAL A 8 0.61 -5.56 3.83
C VAL A 8 0.02 -6.45 2.74
N GLU A 9 -0.32 -7.70 3.03
CA GLU A 9 -0.96 -8.59 2.03
C GLU A 9 -2.30 -8.05 1.53
N LYS A 10 -3.11 -7.50 2.44
CA LYS A 10 -4.37 -6.84 2.08
C LYS A 10 -4.14 -5.64 1.18
N LEU A 11 -3.17 -4.80 1.50
CA LEU A 11 -2.79 -3.64 0.70
C LEU A 11 -2.31 -4.07 -0.69
N GLN A 12 -1.44 -5.09 -0.78
CA GLN A 12 -1.00 -5.64 -2.06
C GLN A 12 -2.16 -6.16 -2.91
N LYS A 13 -3.15 -6.80 -2.28
CA LYS A 13 -4.34 -7.29 -2.96
C LYS A 13 -5.21 -6.14 -3.46
N ALA A 14 -5.50 -5.16 -2.61
CA ALA A 14 -6.33 -4.01 -2.96
C ALA A 14 -5.72 -3.19 -4.12
N VAL A 15 -4.40 -2.99 -4.12
CA VAL A 15 -3.69 -2.31 -5.23
C VAL A 15 -3.80 -3.09 -6.55
N LYS A 16 -3.74 -4.44 -6.52
CA LYS A 16 -3.91 -5.26 -7.73
C LYS A 16 -5.33 -5.16 -8.28
N GLU A 17 -6.32 -5.16 -7.41
CA GLU A 17 -7.74 -5.15 -7.75
C GLU A 17 -8.28 -3.75 -8.09
N ALA A 18 -7.58 -2.68 -7.67
CA ALA A 18 -7.97 -1.29 -7.92
C ALA A 18 -8.13 -0.96 -9.40
N GLU A 19 -9.36 -0.72 -9.86
CA GLU A 19 -9.64 -0.39 -11.27
C GLU A 19 -9.23 1.04 -11.64
N HIS A 20 -9.15 1.93 -10.64
CA HIS A 20 -8.79 3.34 -10.81
C HIS A 20 -7.30 3.62 -10.89
N LEU A 21 -6.45 2.60 -10.69
CA LEU A 21 -5.01 2.67 -10.87
C LEU A 21 -4.61 2.15 -12.25
N THR A 22 -3.76 2.89 -12.94
CA THR A 22 -3.11 2.42 -14.17
C THR A 22 -2.14 1.27 -13.88
N PRO A 23 -1.77 0.45 -14.88
CA PRO A 23 -0.79 -0.62 -14.70
C PRO A 23 0.55 -0.14 -14.13
N GLU A 24 0.98 1.05 -14.52
CA GLU A 24 2.22 1.66 -14.05
C GLU A 24 2.11 2.12 -12.59
N GLU A 25 1.02 2.78 -12.21
CA GLU A 25 0.73 3.14 -10.82
C GLU A 25 0.67 1.90 -9.91
N LYS A 26 0.03 0.82 -10.39
CA LYS A 26 0.01 -0.47 -9.66
C LYS A 26 1.41 -1.02 -9.48
N SER A 27 2.22 -1.04 -10.55
CA SER A 27 3.59 -1.56 -10.50
C SER A 27 4.44 -0.81 -9.48
N ILE A 28 4.46 0.52 -9.54
CA ILE A 28 5.24 1.39 -8.65
C ILE A 28 4.79 1.21 -7.20
N THR A 29 3.47 1.17 -6.96
CA THR A 29 2.90 0.99 -5.62
C THR A 29 3.30 -0.37 -5.03
N LEU A 30 3.20 -1.44 -5.82
CA LEU A 30 3.59 -2.79 -5.40
C LEU A 30 5.09 -2.91 -5.11
N GLU A 31 5.93 -2.24 -5.91
CA GLU A 31 7.37 -2.16 -5.68
C GLU A 31 7.67 -1.47 -4.34
N LYS A 32 7.04 -0.33 -4.05
CA LYS A 32 7.20 0.34 -2.75
C LYS A 32 6.75 -0.51 -1.58
N ILE A 33 5.64 -1.22 -1.71
CA ILE A 33 5.20 -2.16 -0.66
C ILE A 33 6.23 -3.31 -0.47
N ALA A 34 6.88 -3.77 -1.54
CA ALA A 34 7.88 -4.83 -1.48
C ALA A 34 9.21 -4.36 -0.88
N GLU A 35 9.71 -3.17 -1.25
CA GLU A 35 10.87 -2.53 -0.61
C GLU A 35 10.66 -2.40 0.90
N TRP A 36 9.44 -2.04 1.28
CA TRP A 36 9.06 -1.84 2.66
C TRP A 36 9.15 -3.14 3.50
N LYS A 37 8.86 -4.30 2.92
CA LYS A 37 9.06 -5.63 3.54
C LYS A 37 10.55 -5.97 3.75
N LEU A 38 11.45 -5.40 2.94
CA LEU A 38 12.88 -5.68 3.01
C LEU A 38 13.61 -4.77 4.02
N GLU A 39 13.12 -3.56 4.23
CA GLU A 39 13.80 -2.53 5.03
C GLU A 39 13.43 -2.52 6.53
N ASP A 40 12.60 -3.45 7.01
CA ASP A 40 12.09 -3.53 8.40
C ASP A 40 11.64 -2.16 8.95
N LYS A 41 11.00 -1.36 8.08
CA LYS A 41 10.48 -0.04 8.43
C LYS A 41 9.29 -0.19 9.40
N ALA A 42 8.86 0.91 10.03
CA ALA A 42 7.73 0.92 10.98
C ALA A 42 6.37 1.16 10.29
N PHE A 43 5.40 0.24 10.42
CA PHE A 43 4.26 0.11 9.49
C PHE A 43 3.41 1.38 9.37
N SER A 44 3.43 2.20 10.42
CA SER A 44 2.89 3.56 10.45
C SER A 44 3.41 4.50 9.36
N LEU A 45 4.55 4.23 8.74
CA LEU A 45 5.16 5.08 7.70
C LEU A 45 4.73 4.69 6.28
N LEU A 46 4.30 3.44 6.07
CA LEU A 46 3.92 2.95 4.73
C LEU A 46 2.75 3.74 4.13
N PRO A 47 1.65 4.03 4.85
CA PRO A 47 0.54 4.82 4.31
C PRO A 47 1.00 6.21 3.86
N LEU A 48 1.83 6.89 4.67
CA LEU A 48 2.35 8.22 4.38
C LEU A 48 3.23 8.24 3.12
N GLU A 49 4.07 7.23 2.93
CA GLU A 49 4.92 7.14 1.74
C GLU A 49 4.11 6.83 0.47
N LEU A 50 3.05 6.03 0.58
CA LEU A 50 2.18 5.72 -0.55
C LEU A 50 1.29 6.90 -0.93
N GLU A 51 0.77 7.65 0.05
CA GLU A 51 0.00 8.88 -0.19
C GLU A 51 0.83 9.93 -0.94
N LYS A 52 2.10 10.11 -0.55
CA LYS A 52 3.04 11.00 -1.27
C LYS A 52 3.28 10.57 -2.72
N LEU A 53 3.15 9.28 -3.01
CA LEU A 53 3.39 8.72 -4.34
C LEU A 53 2.17 8.89 -5.25
N SER A 54 0.96 8.73 -4.70
CA SER A 54 -0.28 8.94 -5.44
C SER A 54 -1.47 9.20 -4.51
N GLU A 55 -2.16 10.33 -4.72
CA GLU A 55 -3.44 10.61 -4.04
C GLU A 55 -4.52 9.57 -4.38
N LYS A 56 -4.40 8.86 -5.51
CA LYS A 56 -5.32 7.79 -5.90
C LYS A 56 -5.20 6.53 -5.02
N ILE A 57 -4.14 6.44 -4.23
CA ILE A 57 -3.94 5.36 -3.26
C ILE A 57 -4.75 5.60 -1.98
N VAL A 58 -5.10 6.86 -1.66
CA VAL A 58 -5.78 7.23 -0.41
C VAL A 58 -7.09 6.45 -0.21
N PRO A 59 -7.99 6.32 -1.21
CA PRO A 59 -9.21 5.53 -1.04
C PRO A 59 -8.93 4.06 -0.70
N ILE A 60 -7.84 3.49 -1.22
CA ILE A 60 -7.43 2.12 -0.92
C ILE A 60 -6.98 2.02 0.53
N LEU A 61 -6.21 3.00 1.02
CA LEU A 61 -5.74 3.04 2.41
C LEU A 61 -6.92 3.18 3.40
N GLU A 62 -7.90 4.04 3.09
CA GLU A 62 -9.12 4.20 3.88
C GLU A 62 -9.94 2.91 3.94
N GLU A 63 -10.14 2.22 2.80
CA GLU A 63 -10.91 0.98 2.71
C GLU A 63 -10.38 -0.12 3.65
N ILE A 64 -9.06 -0.19 3.80
CA ILE A 64 -8.41 -1.21 4.64
C ILE A 64 -8.06 -0.71 6.05
N GLY A 65 -8.43 0.53 6.40
CA GLY A 65 -8.26 1.13 7.72
C GLY A 65 -6.82 1.51 8.05
N LEU A 66 -6.09 2.05 7.07
CA LEU A 66 -4.70 2.49 7.17
C LEU A 66 -4.49 4.00 7.04
N ALA A 67 -5.52 4.75 6.64
CA ALA A 67 -5.58 6.21 6.65
C ALA A 67 -6.43 6.70 7.83
#